data_AF-A0A950B3K1-F1
#
_entry.id   AF-A0A950B3K1-F1
#
_cell.length_a   1.000
_cell.length_b   1.000
_cell.length_c   1.000
_cell.angle_alpha   90.00
_cell.angle_beta   90.00
_cell.angle_gamma   90.00
#
_symmetry.space_group_name_H-M   'P 1'
#
loop_
_entity.id
_entity.type
_entity.pdbx_description
1 polymer ?
#
loop_
_entity_poly.entity_id
_entity_poly.type
_entity_poly.pdbx_seq_one_letter_code
_entity_poly.pdbx_strand_id
1 'polypeptide(L)'
;WTVERYQVDLSKAANINEEDMDGQLRDMCAREVPGDTPRNLQVQRQYSGRTFKHILVPVWLVGYTYGSKTYQIVANGYTGQIAGERPYSWVKIAFAVLAVILLIVLIAPLFVQR
;
A
#
# COMPACT_ATOMS: atom_id res chain seq x y z
N TRP A 1 0.05 28.49 7.46
CA TRP A 1 -0.14 27.03 7.31
C TRP A 1 -0.30 26.72 5.84
N THR A 2 0.62 25.94 5.26
CA THR A 2 0.52 25.52 3.86
C THR A 2 -0.31 24.25 3.82
N VAL A 3 -1.42 24.29 3.10
CA VAL A 3 -2.29 23.12 2.89
C VAL A 3 -2.18 22.74 1.43
N GLU A 4 -1.94 21.46 1.17
CA GLU A 4 -1.93 20.93 -0.19
C GLU A 4 -3.35 21.01 -0.77
N ARG A 5 -3.47 21.47 -2.03
CA ARG A 5 -4.75 21.44 -2.75
C ARG A 5 -5.03 20.03 -3.25
N TYR A 6 -6.30 19.77 -3.54
CA TYR A 6 -6.71 18.54 -4.20
C TYR A 6 -5.93 18.31 -5.49
N GLN A 7 -5.22 17.19 -5.55
CA GLN A 7 -4.58 16.73 -6.78
C GLN A 7 -5.54 15.96 -7.70
N VAL A 8 -6.66 15.49 -7.15
CA VAL A 8 -7.69 14.73 -7.88
C VAL A 8 -8.96 15.59 -7.97
N ASP A 9 -9.50 15.70 -9.18
CA ASP A 9 -10.77 16.38 -9.43
C ASP A 9 -11.94 15.70 -8.71
N LEU A 10 -12.95 16.48 -8.31
CA LEU A 10 -14.09 15.97 -7.55
C LEU A 10 -14.88 14.90 -8.31
N SER A 11 -15.05 15.04 -9.63
CA SER A 11 -15.77 14.06 -10.44
C SER A 11 -15.00 12.74 -10.51
N LYS A 12 -13.68 12.82 -10.65
CA LYS A 12 -12.78 11.66 -10.61
C LYS A 12 -12.79 10.98 -9.23
N ALA A 13 -12.73 11.76 -8.16
CA ALA A 13 -12.78 11.23 -6.79
C ALA A 13 -14.12 10.54 -6.50
N ALA A 14 -15.24 11.09 -7.00
CA ALA A 14 -16.55 10.47 -6.87
C ALA A 14 -16.61 9.11 -7.57
N ASN A 15 -16.12 9.00 -8.80
CA ASN A 15 -16.06 7.73 -9.54
C ASN A 15 -15.20 6.68 -8.81
N ILE A 16 -14.02 7.07 -8.31
CA ILE A 16 -13.15 6.17 -7.55
C ILE A 16 -13.86 5.67 -6.29
N ASN A 17 -14.53 6.56 -5.55
CA ASN A 17 -15.27 6.17 -4.36
C ASN A 17 -16.46 5.25 -4.69
N GLU A 18 -17.15 5.48 -5.80
CA GLU A 18 -18.23 4.60 -6.25
C GLU A 18 -17.74 3.21 -6.60
N GLU A 19 -16.62 3.09 -7.32
CA GLU A 19 -16.00 1.79 -7.62
C GLU A 19 -15.58 1.04 -6.35
N ASP A 20 -15.00 1.74 -5.37
CA ASP A 20 -14.62 1.16 -4.07
C ASP A 20 -15.84 0.70 -3.27
N MET A 21 -16.88 1.55 -3.14
CA MET A 21 -18.13 1.19 -2.47
C MET A 21 -18.82 0.01 -3.17
N ASP A 22 -18.79 -0.04 -4.51
CA ASP A 22 -19.35 -1.13 -5.29
C ASP A 22 -18.63 -2.45 -5.02
N GLY A 23 -17.29 -2.43 -4.94
CA GLY A 23 -16.47 -3.57 -4.55
C GLY A 23 -16.85 -4.08 -3.16
N GLN A 24 -16.84 -3.19 -2.17
CA GLN A 24 -17.22 -3.54 -0.79
C GLN A 24 -18.64 -4.11 -0.71
N LEU A 25 -19.60 -3.51 -1.42
CA LEU A 25 -20.98 -4.00 -1.44
C LEU A 25 -21.10 -5.37 -2.10
N ARG A 26 -20.31 -5.62 -3.15
CA ARG A 26 -20.24 -6.96 -3.76
C ARG A 26 -19.72 -7.99 -2.77
N ASP A 27 -18.67 -7.67 -2.01
CA ASP A 27 -18.09 -8.55 -1.00
C ASP A 27 -19.00 -8.79 0.19
N MET A 28 -19.79 -7.78 0.59
CA MET A 28 -20.84 -7.94 1.59
C MET A 28 -21.93 -8.89 1.10
N CYS A 29 -22.47 -8.68 -0.10
CA CYS A 29 -23.47 -9.58 -0.68
C CYS A 29 -22.93 -11.00 -0.88
N ALA A 30 -21.67 -11.15 -1.32
CA ALA A 30 -21.04 -12.44 -1.53
C ALA A 30 -20.96 -13.28 -0.25
N ARG A 31 -20.72 -12.65 0.90
CA ARG A 31 -20.65 -13.31 2.22
C ARG A 31 -22.01 -13.80 2.73
N GLU A 32 -23.11 -13.19 2.27
CA GLU A 32 -24.47 -13.58 2.62
C GLU A 32 -25.00 -14.73 1.76
N VAL A 33 -24.37 -15.02 0.61
CA VAL A 33 -24.76 -16.16 -0.24
C VAL A 33 -24.22 -17.45 0.37
N PRO A 34 -25.08 -18.45 0.66
CA PRO A 34 -24.63 -19.73 1.19
C PRO A 34 -23.71 -20.48 0.20
N GLY A 35 -22.58 -20.99 0.68
CA GLY A 35 -21.63 -21.81 -0.08
C GLY A 35 -20.23 -21.20 -0.21
N ASP A 36 -19.29 -21.97 -0.75
CA ASP A 36 -17.87 -21.58 -0.78
C ASP A 36 -17.52 -20.60 -1.91
N THR A 37 -18.35 -20.51 -2.95
CA THR A 37 -18.10 -19.60 -4.09
C THR A 37 -19.41 -19.14 -4.73
N PRO A 38 -19.69 -17.82 -4.75
CA PRO A 38 -20.83 -17.27 -5.48
C PRO A 38 -20.49 -17.11 -6.98
N ARG A 39 -21.27 -17.75 -7.86
CA ARG A 39 -21.19 -17.58 -9.32
C ARG A 39 -22.33 -16.69 -9.81
N ASN A 40 -22.06 -15.82 -10.78
CA ASN A 40 -23.05 -14.93 -11.39
C ASN A 40 -23.76 -14.00 -10.39
N LEU A 41 -23.09 -13.59 -9.31
CA LEU A 41 -23.66 -12.66 -8.34
C LEU A 41 -23.97 -11.32 -9.02
N GLN A 42 -25.28 -11.00 -9.07
CA GLN A 42 -25.80 -9.72 -9.51
C GLN A 42 -26.11 -8.88 -8.29
N VAL A 43 -25.50 -7.70 -8.22
CA VAL A 43 -25.71 -6.73 -7.14
C VAL A 43 -26.26 -5.47 -7.79
N GLN A 44 -27.45 -5.07 -7.37
CA GLN A 44 -28.07 -3.82 -7.79
C GLN A 44 -27.99 -2.83 -6.64
N ARG A 45 -27.65 -1.58 -6.96
CA ARG A 45 -27.32 -0.55 -5.99
C ARG A 45 -27.97 0.74 -6.45
N GLN A 46 -28.53 1.50 -5.51
CA GLN A 46 -29.10 2.81 -5.79
C GLN A 46 -28.54 3.81 -4.77
N TYR A 47 -27.77 4.77 -5.26
CA TYR A 47 -27.25 5.86 -4.45
C TYR A 47 -28.21 7.06 -4.52
N SER A 48 -28.61 7.59 -3.36
CA SER A 48 -29.45 8.79 -3.25
C SER A 48 -28.81 9.81 -2.31
N GLY A 49 -29.02 11.11 -2.56
CA GLY A 49 -28.54 12.17 -1.66
C GLY A 49 -27.01 12.27 -1.56
N ARG A 50 -26.29 11.90 -2.63
CA ARG A 50 -24.82 12.00 -2.68
C ARG A 50 -24.38 13.45 -2.49
N THR A 51 -23.56 13.69 -1.47
CA THR A 51 -22.99 15.01 -1.16
C THR A 51 -21.47 14.88 -1.05
N PHE A 52 -20.79 16.00 -1.20
CA PHE A 52 -19.34 16.08 -1.02
C PHE A 52 -19.03 16.78 0.31
N LYS A 53 -18.04 16.27 1.04
CA LYS A 53 -17.49 16.91 2.23
C LYS A 53 -16.01 17.16 2.05
N HIS A 54 -15.61 18.42 2.24
CA HIS A 54 -14.21 18.78 2.36
C HIS A 54 -13.72 18.34 3.74
N ILE A 55 -12.83 17.35 3.80
CA ILE A 55 -12.17 16.92 5.02
C ILE A 55 -10.68 17.23 4.96
N LEU A 56 -10.12 17.60 6.11
CA LEU A 56 -8.68 17.76 6.28
C LEU A 56 -8.16 16.53 7.03
N VAL A 57 -7.21 15.84 6.42
CA VAL A 57 -6.52 14.70 7.05
C VAL A 57 -5.09 15.10 7.41
N PRO A 58 -4.58 14.65 8.57
CA PRO A 58 -3.21 14.97 8.97
C PRO A 58 -2.20 14.21 8.09
N VAL A 59 -1.11 14.89 7.75
CA VAL A 59 0.08 14.29 7.16
C VAL A 59 1.28 14.74 8.00
N TRP A 60 2.12 13.79 8.42
CA TRP A 60 3.34 14.09 9.16
C TRP A 60 4.54 13.98 8.23
N LEU A 61 5.39 15.01 8.26
CA LEU A 61 6.63 15.05 7.50
C LEU A 61 7.80 15.13 8.47
N VAL A 62 8.78 14.24 8.29
CA VAL A 62 10.02 14.22 9.07
C VAL A 62 11.19 14.21 8.11
N GLY A 63 12.03 15.25 8.20
CA GLY A 63 13.32 15.32 7.53
C GLY A 63 14.45 15.08 8.53
N TYR A 64 15.40 14.22 8.19
CA TYR A 64 16.61 14.00 8.99
C TYR A 64 17.84 13.83 8.10
N THR A 65 18.99 14.24 8.60
CA THR A 65 20.26 14.10 7.89
C THR A 65 21.05 12.96 8.50
N TYR A 66 21.53 12.05 7.64
CA TYR A 66 22.39 10.94 8.03
C TYR A 66 23.66 10.96 7.18
N GLY A 67 24.78 11.31 7.82
CA GLY A 67 26.04 11.59 7.13
C GLY A 67 25.91 12.84 6.25
N SER A 68 26.20 12.70 4.95
CA SER A 68 26.11 13.77 3.95
C SER A 68 24.79 13.79 3.16
N LYS A 69 23.83 12.93 3.49
CA LYS A 69 22.54 12.81 2.78
C LYS A 69 21.36 13.14 3.68
N THR A 70 20.39 13.87 3.15
CA THR A 70 19.12 14.14 3.80
C THR A 70 18.08 13.12 3.34
N TYR A 71 17.30 12.62 4.29
CA TYR A 71 16.23 11.67 4.08
C TYR A 71 14.91 12.31 4.52
N GLN A 72 13.84 11.99 3.82
CA GLN A 72 12.49 12.46 4.14
C GLN A 72 11.55 11.28 4.27
N ILE A 73 10.73 11.33 5.31
CA ILE A 73 9.66 10.39 5.59
C ILE A 73 8.36 11.18 5.65
N VAL A 74 7.32 10.65 4.99
CA VAL A 74 5.96 11.16 4.95
C VAL A 74 5.03 10.06 5.46
N ALA A 75 4.22 10.38 6.46
CA ALA A 75 3.25 9.46 7.04
C ALA A 75 1.83 9.98 6.83
N ASN A 76 0.98 9.13 6.25
CA ASN A 76 -0.45 9.39 6.06
C ASN A 76 -1.18 9.14 7.39
N GLY A 77 -1.81 10.17 7.96
CA GLY A 77 -2.51 10.06 9.23
C GLY A 77 -3.92 9.52 9.19
N TYR A 78 -4.44 9.22 8.00
CA TYR A 78 -5.69 8.48 7.83
C TYR A 78 -5.44 6.96 7.71
N THR A 79 -4.47 6.54 6.91
CA THR A 79 -4.19 5.11 6.66
C THR A 79 -3.08 4.53 7.53
N GLY A 80 -2.23 5.38 8.12
CA GLY A 80 -1.01 4.95 8.83
C GLY A 80 0.13 4.51 7.89
N GLN A 81 -0.04 4.60 6.58
CA GLN A 81 1.01 4.25 5.62
C GLN A 81 2.15 5.26 5.68
N ILE A 82 3.38 4.74 5.65
CA ILE A 82 4.61 5.54 5.70
C ILE A 82 5.36 5.34 4.40
N ALA A 83 5.68 6.45 3.73
CA ALA A 83 6.50 6.50 2.54
C ALA A 83 7.76 7.33 2.82
N GLY A 84 8.91 6.93 2.28
CA GLY A 84 10.14 7.68 2.48
C GLY A 84 11.38 6.84 2.25
N GLU A 85 12.51 7.53 2.15
CA GLU A 85 13.80 6.90 1.99
C GLU A 85 14.43 6.58 3.36
N ARG A 86 15.30 5.57 3.38
CA ARG A 86 16.05 5.17 4.57
C ARG A 86 17.51 4.88 4.24
N PRO A 87 18.46 5.16 5.15
CA PRO A 87 19.85 4.80 4.93
C PRO A 87 20.02 3.29 4.98
N TYR A 88 20.62 2.73 3.92
CA TYR A 88 21.01 1.33 3.89
C TYR A 88 22.45 1.17 4.40
N SER A 89 22.67 0.15 5.23
CA SER A 89 24.01 -0.20 5.70
C SER A 89 24.68 -1.15 4.70
N TRP A 90 25.70 -0.66 3.99
CA TRP A 90 26.46 -1.45 3.02
C TRP A 90 27.09 -2.70 3.68
N VAL A 91 27.51 -2.60 4.95
CA VAL A 91 28.08 -3.72 5.71
C VAL A 91 27.06 -4.85 5.86
N LYS A 92 25.82 -4.54 6.24
CA LYS A 92 24.75 -5.54 6.36
C LYS A 92 24.43 -6.20 5.02
N ILE A 93 24.39 -5.41 3.95
CA ILE A 93 24.15 -5.93 2.60
C ILE A 93 25.30 -6.84 2.16
N ALA A 94 26.55 -6.44 2.39
CA ALA A 94 27.73 -7.22 2.05
C ALA A 94 27.73 -8.59 2.76
N PHE A 95 27.47 -8.62 4.07
CA PHE A 95 27.38 -9.88 4.80
C PHE A 95 26.21 -10.76 4.34
N ALA A 96 25.06 -10.17 4.00
CA ALA A 96 23.93 -10.92 3.45
C ALA A 96 24.30 -11.59 2.10
N VAL A 97 24.98 -10.85 1.21
CA VAL A 97 25.46 -11.39 -0.07
C VAL A 97 26.49 -12.50 0.14
N LEU A 98 27.46 -12.30 1.03
CA LEU A 98 28.47 -13.31 1.36
C LEU A 98 27.85 -14.59 1.93
N ALA A 99 26.84 -14.48 2.80
CA ALA A 99 26.14 -15.63 3.35
C ALA A 99 25.42 -16.45 2.28
N VAL A 100 24.77 -15.78 1.31
CA VAL A 100 24.12 -16.45 0.16
C VAL A 100 25.15 -17.17 -0.71
N ILE A 101 26.27 -16.52 -1.02
CA ILE A 101 27.36 -17.15 -1.81
C ILE A 101 27.89 -18.39 -1.10
N LEU A 102 28.17 -18.29 0.21
CA LEU A 102 28.66 -19.41 1.00
C LEU A 102 27.67 -20.59 1.01
N LEU A 103 26.37 -20.32 1.16
CA LEU A 103 25.34 -21.35 1.06
C LEU A 103 25.35 -22.05 -0.30
N ILE A 104 25.44 -21.29 -1.40
CA ILE A 104 25.52 -21.87 -2.75
C ILE A 104 26.75 -22.76 -2.88
N VAL A 105 27.92 -22.31 -2.43
CA VAL A 105 29.17 -23.08 -2.48
C VAL A 105 29.07 -24.39 -1.69
N LEU A 106 28.40 -24.38 -0.53
CA LEU A 106 28.24 -25.58 0.29
C LEU A 106 27.19 -26.54 -0.26
N ILE A 107 26.11 -26.02 -0.85
CA ILE A 107 24.94 -26.80 -1.24
C ILE A 107 25.01 -27.30 -2.68
N ALA A 108 25.49 -26.49 -3.63
CA ALA A 108 25.62 -26.88 -5.04
C ALA A 108 26.33 -28.23 -5.26
N PRO A 109 27.45 -28.56 -4.59
CA PRO A 109 28.10 -29.86 -4.79
C PRO A 109 27.25 -31.05 -4.34
N LEU A 110 26.35 -30.88 -3.35
CA LEU A 110 25.45 -31.95 -2.90
C LEU A 110 24.40 -32.31 -3.96
N PHE A 111 24.02 -31.35 -4.80
CA PHE A 111 23.09 -31.59 -5.92
C PHE A 111 23.78 -32.14 -7.16
N VAL A 112 25.06 -31.84 -7.36
CA VAL A 112 25.87 -32.39 -8.47
C VAL A 112 26.25 -33.86 -8.24
N GLN A 113 26.33 -34.29 -6.98
CA GLN A 113 26.69 -35.66 -6.61
C GLN A 113 25.50 -36.65 -6.58
N ARG A 114 24.28 -36.19 -6.82
CA ARG A 114 23.09 -37.05 -6.99
C ARG A 114 22.79 -37.28 -8.46
#